data_AF-A0A034W6G8-F1
#
_entry.id   AF-A0A034W6G8-F1
#
_cell.length_a   1.000
_cell.length_b   1.000
_cell.length_c   1.000
_cell.angle_alpha   90.00
_cell.angle_beta   90.00
_cell.angle_gamma   90.00
#
_symmetry.space_group_name_H-M   'P 1'
#
loop_
_entity.id
_entity.type
_entity.pdbx_description
1 polymer ?
#
loop_
_entity_poly.entity_id
_entity_poly.type
_entity_poly.pdbx_seq_one_letter_code
_entity_poly.pdbx_strand_id
1 'polypeptide(L)'
;MIQCKLFNANVASVFLMCLCKMWAAAVDLALEFDLKLAKETASKPTKEEEREKMWLAIARHEIQGTNDVKKALDLLKECDLLRIEDLLPFFSDFEKIDDFKEPICAALKDYNLKILELKHEIDECDKQAERVIKDLQNVRERSIRINAQENCSLCDSFLMVKPFIVFICGHKFHSDCLEKKILPTLSSDQSRRLRTIKQQLDALVTQSFVMDISEEMLLQRAELKIEIEEIVAGDCYFCGVMIDMIDQPFVNDWDQVNVDWE
;
A
#
# COMPACT_ATOMS: atom_id res chain seq x y z
N MET A 1 12.64 -4.58 40.33
CA MET A 1 13.69 -3.53 40.29
C MET A 1 14.40 -3.32 41.63
N ILE A 2 13.70 -3.16 42.75
CA ILE A 2 14.32 -2.85 44.06
C ILE A 2 15.25 -3.98 44.54
N GLN A 3 14.86 -5.26 44.37
CA GLN A 3 15.71 -6.40 44.73
C GLN A 3 16.98 -6.53 43.87
N CYS A 4 16.93 -6.26 42.56
CA CYS A 4 18.13 -6.39 41.71
C CYS A 4 19.19 -5.31 42.00
N LYS A 5 18.76 -4.09 42.38
CA LYS A 5 19.67 -3.04 42.88
C LYS A 5 20.29 -3.40 44.24
N LEU A 6 19.57 -4.13 45.09
CA LEU A 6 20.08 -4.60 46.39
C LEU A 6 21.13 -5.72 46.26
N PHE A 7 21.10 -6.50 45.17
CA PHE A 7 22.05 -7.59 44.91
C PHE A 7 23.15 -7.25 43.89
N ASN A 8 23.29 -5.97 43.49
CA ASN A 8 24.28 -5.50 42.51
C ASN A 8 24.23 -6.25 41.15
N ALA A 9 23.06 -6.81 40.81
CA ALA A 9 22.85 -7.56 39.57
C ALA A 9 22.50 -6.57 38.45
N ASN A 10 23.49 -5.81 38.01
CA ASN A 10 23.31 -4.70 37.08
C ASN A 10 22.85 -5.18 35.69
N VAL A 11 23.41 -6.27 35.17
CA VAL A 11 23.01 -6.89 33.89
C VAL A 11 21.55 -7.34 33.90
N ALA A 12 21.11 -8.01 34.98
CA ALA A 12 19.72 -8.44 35.12
C ALA A 12 18.75 -7.26 35.25
N SER A 13 19.21 -6.16 35.86
CA SER A 13 18.43 -4.93 35.97
C SER A 13 18.24 -4.25 34.61
N VAL A 14 19.29 -4.17 33.78
CA VAL A 14 19.20 -3.66 32.40
C VAL A 14 18.22 -4.51 31.58
N PHE A 15 18.32 -5.84 31.65
CA PHE A 15 17.42 -6.74 30.92
C PHE A 15 15.96 -6.58 31.35
N LEU A 16 15.70 -6.48 32.66
CA LEU A 16 14.36 -6.22 33.18
C LEU A 16 13.82 -4.85 32.73
N MET A 17 14.67 -3.82 32.68
CA MET A 17 14.28 -2.50 32.18
C MET A 17 13.96 -2.52 30.68
N CYS A 18 14.70 -3.30 29.89
CA CYS A 18 14.39 -3.53 28.46
C CYS A 18 13.02 -4.19 28.28
N LEU A 19 12.70 -5.22 29.08
CA LEU A 19 11.39 -5.89 29.05
C LEU A 19 10.24 -4.95 29.41
N CYS A 20 10.48 -4.02 30.35
CA CYS A 20 9.53 -2.97 30.71
C CYS A 20 9.52 -1.78 29.72
N LYS A 21 10.25 -1.86 28.59
CA LYS A 21 10.39 -0.81 27.58
C LYS A 21 10.93 0.52 28.12
N MET A 22 11.68 0.48 29.21
CA MET A 22 12.33 1.65 29.81
C MET A 22 13.74 1.83 29.24
N TRP A 23 13.82 2.16 27.95
CA TRP A 23 15.09 2.18 27.19
C TRP A 23 16.11 3.18 27.74
N ALA A 24 15.70 4.41 28.03
CA ALA A 24 16.59 5.46 28.55
C ALA A 24 17.29 5.01 29.84
N ALA A 25 16.52 4.56 30.83
CA ALA A 25 17.07 4.10 32.11
C ALA A 25 17.91 2.81 31.97
N ALA A 26 17.59 1.95 30.99
CA ALA A 26 18.38 0.75 30.70
C ALA A 26 19.74 1.10 30.10
N VAL A 27 19.79 2.05 29.17
CA VAL A 27 21.03 2.53 28.53
C VAL A 27 21.89 3.30 29.53
N ASP A 28 21.29 4.20 30.33
CA ASP A 28 22.01 4.96 31.36
C ASP A 28 22.67 4.01 32.38
N LEU A 29 21.95 2.98 32.85
CA LEU A 29 22.50 1.99 33.76
C LEU A 29 23.59 1.13 33.09
N ALA A 30 23.43 0.79 31.81
CA ALA A 30 24.44 0.03 31.07
C ALA A 30 25.73 0.84 30.87
N LEU A 31 25.62 2.15 30.61
CA LEU A 31 26.76 3.05 30.42
C LEU A 31 27.69 3.14 31.64
N GLU A 32 27.18 2.89 32.85
CA GLU A 32 27.98 2.90 34.08
C GLU A 32 28.99 1.74 34.18
N PHE A 33 28.76 0.61 33.48
CA PHE A 33 29.58 -0.59 33.65
C PHE A 33 29.98 -1.32 32.35
N ASP A 34 29.20 -1.24 31.27
CA ASP A 34 29.50 -1.91 30.00
C ASP A 34 28.94 -1.15 28.78
N LEU A 35 29.86 -0.51 28.04
CA LEU A 35 29.56 0.23 26.82
C LEU A 35 29.05 -0.66 25.68
N LYS A 36 29.48 -1.93 25.61
CA LYS A 36 28.98 -2.86 24.57
C LYS A 36 27.53 -3.23 24.82
N LEU A 37 27.18 -3.49 26.07
CA LEU A 37 25.82 -3.77 26.47
C LEU A 37 24.89 -2.55 26.26
N ALA A 38 25.41 -1.33 26.44
CA ALA A 38 24.68 -0.10 26.13
C ALA A 38 24.34 -0.01 24.64
N LYS A 39 25.34 -0.25 23.75
CA LYS A 39 25.15 -0.27 22.29
C LYS A 39 24.13 -1.33 21.84
N GLU A 40 24.22 -2.54 22.39
CA GLU A 40 23.23 -3.60 22.12
C GLU A 40 21.83 -3.25 22.62
N THR A 41 21.73 -2.48 23.70
CA THR A 41 20.44 -2.07 24.25
C THR A 41 19.82 -0.93 23.44
N ALA A 42 20.64 -0.03 22.90
CA ALA A 42 20.21 1.07 22.04
C ALA A 42 19.68 0.63 20.66
N SER A 43 20.04 -0.57 20.18
CA SER A 43 19.55 -1.11 18.90
C SER A 43 18.25 -1.90 18.98
N LYS A 44 17.81 -2.29 20.20
CA LYS A 44 16.58 -3.07 20.46
C LYS A 44 15.22 -2.34 20.32
N PRO A 45 15.10 -1.01 20.53
CA PRO A 45 13.82 -0.31 20.39
C PRO A 45 13.22 -0.46 18.98
N THR A 46 11.90 -0.63 18.91
CA THR A 46 11.18 -0.80 17.63
C THR A 46 11.04 0.52 16.87
N LYS A 47 10.99 1.65 17.58
CA LYS A 47 10.85 2.98 16.97
C LYS A 47 12.22 3.57 16.69
N GLU A 48 12.38 4.12 15.48
CA GLU A 48 13.61 4.75 15.04
C GLU A 48 14.00 5.95 15.91
N GLU A 49 13.04 6.82 16.24
CA GLU A 49 13.24 7.98 17.12
C GLU A 49 13.77 7.59 18.52
N GLU A 50 13.33 6.44 19.06
CA GLU A 50 13.78 5.97 20.37
C GLU A 50 15.21 5.45 20.28
N ARG A 51 15.57 4.75 19.19
CA ARG A 51 16.95 4.30 18.94
C ARG A 51 17.90 5.49 18.81
N GLU A 52 17.53 6.49 17.99
CA GLU A 52 18.33 7.70 17.78
C GLU A 52 18.63 8.40 19.12
N LYS A 53 17.62 8.58 19.97
CA LYS A 53 17.80 9.16 21.32
C LYS A 53 18.74 8.35 22.20
N MET A 54 18.67 7.01 22.16
CA MET A 54 19.58 6.17 22.94
C MET A 54 21.03 6.28 22.44
N TRP A 55 21.22 6.27 21.12
CA TRP A 55 22.54 6.42 20.51
C TRP A 55 23.13 7.81 20.78
N LEU A 56 22.32 8.87 20.79
CA LEU A 56 22.75 10.21 21.20
C LEU A 56 23.16 10.26 22.69
N ALA A 57 22.49 9.51 23.57
CA ALA A 57 22.86 9.43 24.97
C ALA A 57 24.21 8.71 25.17
N ILE A 58 24.45 7.63 24.41
CA ILE A 58 25.75 6.93 24.39
C ILE A 58 26.84 7.86 23.85
N ALA A 59 26.60 8.52 22.73
CA ALA A 59 27.56 9.44 22.12
C ALA A 59 27.90 10.62 23.05
N ARG A 60 26.89 11.20 23.72
CA ARG A 60 27.09 12.22 24.74
C ARG A 60 28.01 11.71 25.84
N HIS A 61 27.76 10.53 26.39
CA HIS A 61 28.58 9.97 27.47
C HIS A 61 30.02 9.65 27.02
N GLU A 62 30.21 9.19 25.78
CA GLU A 62 31.54 8.84 25.26
C GLU A 62 32.38 10.08 24.91
N ILE A 63 31.75 11.14 24.41
CA ILE A 63 32.40 12.40 24.02
C ILE A 63 32.61 13.31 25.24
N GLN A 64 31.65 13.38 26.17
CA GLN A 64 31.67 14.24 27.36
C GLN A 64 32.70 13.74 28.39
N GLY A 65 33.97 14.06 28.16
CA GLY A 65 35.09 13.76 29.05
C GLY A 65 36.37 13.30 28.35
N THR A 66 36.27 12.81 27.10
CA THR A 66 37.45 12.36 26.33
C THR A 66 37.79 13.25 25.14
N ASN A 67 36.83 14.03 24.59
CA ASN A 67 36.98 14.85 23.38
C ASN A 67 37.76 14.14 22.26
N ASP A 68 37.56 12.82 22.13
CA ASP A 68 38.28 12.01 21.15
C ASP A 68 37.45 11.88 19.87
N VAL A 69 37.79 12.71 18.88
CA VAL A 69 37.11 12.77 17.57
C VAL A 69 37.06 11.39 16.89
N LYS A 70 38.07 10.54 17.08
CA LYS A 70 38.13 9.22 16.44
C LYS A 70 37.04 8.29 16.96
N LYS A 71 36.76 8.31 18.26
CA LYS A 71 35.70 7.48 18.87
C LYS A 71 34.30 7.90 18.40
N ALA A 72 34.09 9.21 18.23
CA ALA A 72 32.86 9.72 17.67
C ALA A 72 32.67 9.32 16.21
N LEU A 73 33.74 9.32 15.41
CA LEU A 73 33.70 8.83 14.04
C LEU A 73 33.49 7.32 13.94
N ASP A 74 34.02 6.55 14.88
CA ASP A 74 33.77 5.11 14.94
C ASP A 74 32.32 4.80 15.38
N LEU A 75 31.75 5.57 16.32
CA LEU A 75 30.33 5.52 16.66
C LEU A 75 29.41 5.85 15.47
N LEU A 76 29.77 6.83 14.64
CA LEU A 76 29.05 7.18 13.41
C LEU A 76 29.07 6.04 12.38
N LYS A 77 30.16 5.27 12.30
CA LYS A 77 30.23 4.09 11.41
C LYS A 77 29.43 2.90 11.94
N GLU A 78 29.24 2.80 13.26
CA GLU A 78 28.47 1.73 13.89
C GLU A 78 26.95 1.98 13.86
N CYS A 79 26.52 3.22 13.64
CA CYS A 79 25.12 3.61 13.67
C CYS A 79 24.73 4.51 12.49
N ASP A 80 23.95 3.96 11.56
CA ASP A 80 23.44 4.68 10.39
C ASP A 80 22.40 5.77 10.72
N LEU A 81 21.91 5.81 11.97
CA LEU A 81 20.87 6.74 12.41
C LEU A 81 21.42 8.09 12.86
N LEU A 82 22.69 8.12 13.31
CA LEU A 82 23.33 9.33 13.79
C LEU A 82 23.99 10.06 12.61
N ARG A 83 23.94 11.38 12.64
CA ARG A 83 24.65 12.21 11.67
C ARG A 83 25.74 13.00 12.34
N ILE A 84 26.70 13.44 11.53
CA ILE A 84 27.78 14.28 12.03
C ILE A 84 27.26 15.57 12.64
N GLU A 85 26.15 16.10 12.09
CA GLU A 85 25.47 17.29 12.60
C GLU A 85 25.04 17.14 14.07
N ASP A 86 24.69 15.92 14.50
CA ASP A 86 24.19 15.67 15.85
C ASP A 86 25.30 15.59 16.88
N LEU A 87 26.54 15.28 16.46
CA LEU A 87 27.69 15.15 17.33
C LEU A 87 28.46 16.47 17.49
N LEU A 88 28.39 17.37 16.50
CA LEU A 88 29.06 18.67 16.51
C LEU A 88 28.85 19.49 17.80
N PRO A 89 27.63 19.56 18.40
CA PRO A 89 27.40 20.35 19.61
C PRO A 89 28.13 19.84 20.86
N PHE A 90 28.63 18.60 20.86
CA PHE A 90 29.30 18.01 22.02
C PHE A 90 30.80 18.28 22.06
N PHE A 91 31.38 18.81 20.98
CA PHE A 91 32.79 19.14 20.91
C PHE A 91 33.06 20.57 21.36
N SER A 92 34.27 20.82 21.86
CA SER A 92 34.70 22.17 22.24
C SER A 92 35.11 22.98 21.01
N ASP A 93 34.90 24.30 21.04
CA ASP A 93 35.21 25.23 19.94
C ASP A 93 36.69 25.19 19.43
N PHE A 94 37.59 24.54 20.17
CA PHE A 94 39.04 24.54 19.96
C PHE A 94 39.64 23.22 19.48
N GLU A 95 38.81 22.22 19.20
CA GLU A 95 39.28 20.99 18.56
C GLU A 95 39.65 21.25 17.09
N LYS A 96 40.70 20.58 16.62
CA LYS A 96 41.26 20.83 15.29
C LYS A 96 40.20 20.49 14.24
N ILE A 97 39.65 21.52 13.62
CA ILE A 97 38.72 21.44 12.47
C ILE A 97 39.23 20.49 11.38
N ASP A 98 40.55 20.32 11.26
CA ASP A 98 41.18 19.37 10.34
C ASP A 98 40.69 17.92 10.52
N ASP A 99 40.39 17.48 11.75
CA ASP A 99 39.95 16.10 12.01
C ASP A 99 38.51 15.85 11.51
N PHE A 100 37.70 16.90 11.34
CA PHE A 100 36.32 16.82 10.85
C PHE A 100 36.17 17.09 9.35
N LYS A 101 37.22 17.59 8.70
CA LYS A 101 37.16 18.02 7.30
C LYS A 101 36.73 16.90 6.35
N GLU A 102 37.37 15.74 6.45
CA GLU A 102 37.06 14.60 5.58
C GLU A 102 35.66 14.02 5.83
N PRO A 103 35.25 13.74 7.09
CA PRO A 103 33.89 13.30 7.42
C PRO A 103 32.80 14.26 6.94
N ILE A 104 32.97 15.57 7.14
CA ILE A 104 32.00 16.57 6.69
C ILE A 104 31.93 16.61 5.16
N CYS A 105 33.07 16.57 4.47
CA CYS A 105 33.09 16.50 3.01
C CYS A 105 32.43 15.22 2.47
N ALA A 106 32.56 14.09 3.17
CA ALA A 106 31.87 12.85 2.80
C ALA A 106 30.36 12.98 2.97
N ALA A 107 29.89 13.40 4.15
CA ALA A 107 28.47 13.61 4.42
C ALA A 107 27.83 14.58 3.42
N LEU A 108 28.49 15.71 3.11
CA LEU A 108 27.99 16.66 2.11
C LEU A 108 27.90 16.08 0.70
N LYS A 109 28.81 15.17 0.32
CA LYS A 109 28.71 14.46 -0.96
C LYS A 109 27.52 13.50 -0.98
N ASP A 110 27.33 12.76 0.10
CA ASP A 110 26.21 11.81 0.23
C ASP A 110 24.86 12.55 0.19
N TYR A 111 24.75 13.69 0.87
CA TYR A 111 23.56 14.55 0.76
C TYR A 111 23.33 15.05 -0.67
N ASN A 112 24.37 15.48 -1.37
CA ASN A 112 24.23 15.92 -2.76
C ASN A 112 23.78 14.79 -3.68
N LEU A 113 24.31 13.58 -3.51
CA LEU A 113 23.87 12.40 -4.25
C LEU A 113 22.40 12.10 -3.97
N LYS A 114 22.00 12.09 -2.69
CA LYS A 114 20.60 11.87 -2.29
C LYS A 114 19.64 12.93 -2.85
N ILE A 115 20.07 14.19 -2.90
CA ILE A 115 19.29 15.27 -3.53
C ILE A 115 19.14 15.02 -5.04
N LEU A 116 20.18 14.55 -5.72
CA LEU A 116 20.12 14.25 -7.15
C LEU A 116 19.21 13.04 -7.43
N GLU A 117 19.28 12.00 -6.60
CA GLU A 117 18.39 10.84 -6.68
C GLU A 117 16.93 11.25 -6.48
N LEU A 118 16.63 12.00 -5.42
CA LEU A 118 15.28 12.49 -5.16
C LEU A 118 14.75 13.38 -6.29
N LYS A 119 15.60 14.23 -6.88
CA LYS A 119 15.21 15.03 -8.06
C LYS A 119 14.88 14.15 -9.25
N HIS A 120 15.68 13.12 -9.50
CA HIS A 120 15.41 12.15 -10.56
C HIS A 120 14.10 11.39 -10.32
N GLU A 121 13.84 10.97 -9.07
CA GLU A 121 12.57 10.32 -8.69
C GLU A 121 11.37 11.25 -8.91
N ILE A 122 11.49 12.54 -8.57
CA ILE A 122 10.44 13.54 -8.83
C ILE A 122 10.19 13.67 -10.34
N ASP A 123 11.25 13.83 -11.14
CA ASP A 123 11.13 13.98 -12.60
C ASP A 123 10.48 12.75 -13.25
N GLU A 124 10.79 11.54 -12.78
CA GLU A 124 10.16 10.32 -13.28
C GLU A 124 8.69 10.20 -12.85
N CYS A 125 8.37 10.57 -11.61
CA CYS A 125 6.98 10.64 -11.14
C CYS A 125 6.16 11.64 -11.96
N ASP A 126 6.71 12.81 -12.26
CA ASP A 126 6.05 13.84 -13.06
C ASP A 126 5.80 13.36 -14.49
N LYS A 127 6.79 12.72 -15.14
CA LYS A 127 6.61 12.11 -16.46
C LYS A 127 5.53 11.03 -16.46
N GLN A 128 5.44 10.23 -15.39
CA GLN A 128 4.39 9.22 -15.25
C GLN A 128 3.01 9.88 -15.08
N ALA A 129 2.90 10.93 -14.27
CA ALA A 129 1.67 11.68 -14.09
C ALA A 129 1.19 12.30 -15.41
N GLU A 130 2.09 12.92 -16.18
CA GLU A 130 1.78 13.48 -17.51
C GLU A 130 1.26 12.41 -18.48
N ARG A 131 1.86 11.22 -18.50
CA ARG A 131 1.39 10.09 -19.32
C ARG A 131 -0.03 9.69 -18.93
N VAL A 132 -0.31 9.53 -17.64
CA VAL A 132 -1.64 9.18 -17.13
C VAL A 132 -2.68 10.25 -17.52
N ILE A 133 -2.34 11.54 -17.38
CA ILE A 133 -3.23 12.64 -17.77
C ILE A 133 -3.54 12.57 -19.27
N LYS A 134 -2.52 12.33 -20.11
CA LYS A 134 -2.70 12.17 -21.56
C LYS A 134 -3.58 10.98 -21.90
N ASP A 135 -3.39 9.84 -21.22
CA ASP A 135 -4.23 8.66 -21.42
C ASP A 135 -5.68 8.92 -21.00
N LEU A 136 -5.91 9.64 -19.90
CA LEU A 136 -7.26 10.06 -19.49
C LEU A 136 -7.92 10.97 -20.53
N GLN A 137 -7.17 11.90 -21.13
CA GLN A 137 -7.67 12.74 -22.22
C GLN A 137 -8.05 11.88 -23.45
N ASN A 138 -7.18 10.95 -23.85
CA ASN A 138 -7.46 10.02 -24.96
C ASN A 138 -8.71 9.17 -24.69
N VAL A 139 -8.91 8.70 -23.46
CA VAL A 139 -10.11 7.94 -23.06
C VAL A 139 -11.37 8.81 -23.14
N ARG A 140 -11.29 10.10 -22.77
CA ARG A 140 -12.42 11.04 -22.87
C ARG A 140 -12.79 11.39 -24.31
N GLU A 141 -11.81 11.48 -25.21
CA GLU A 141 -12.04 11.77 -26.64
C GLU A 141 -12.51 10.55 -27.43
N ARG A 142 -12.33 9.35 -26.89
CA ARG A 142 -12.76 8.11 -27.53
C ARG A 142 -14.28 8.06 -27.59
N SER A 143 -14.80 7.94 -28.81
CA SER A 143 -16.22 7.68 -29.06
C SER A 143 -16.39 6.32 -29.73
N ILE A 144 -17.46 5.60 -29.34
CA ILE A 144 -17.85 4.34 -29.97
C ILE A 144 -19.07 4.62 -30.84
N ARG A 145 -18.96 4.34 -32.14
CA ARG A 145 -20.09 4.38 -33.07
C ARG A 145 -20.72 2.99 -33.14
N ILE A 146 -22.04 2.94 -32.99
CA ILE A 146 -22.83 1.71 -33.00
C ILE A 146 -23.74 1.76 -34.22
N ASN A 147 -23.61 0.75 -35.09
CA ASN A 147 -24.49 0.59 -36.24
C ASN A 147 -25.71 -0.28 -35.89
N ALA A 148 -26.82 -0.10 -36.62
CA ALA A 148 -28.06 -0.85 -36.38
C ALA A 148 -27.94 -2.36 -36.62
N GLN A 149 -26.92 -2.80 -37.36
CA GLN A 149 -26.65 -4.21 -37.69
C GLN A 149 -25.67 -4.87 -36.71
N GLU A 150 -25.27 -4.18 -35.64
CA GLU A 150 -24.37 -4.77 -34.66
C GLU A 150 -25.07 -5.81 -33.80
N ASN A 151 -24.33 -6.86 -33.47
CA ASN A 151 -24.82 -7.99 -32.70
C ASN A 151 -24.23 -8.01 -31.29
N CYS A 152 -24.96 -8.61 -30.37
CA CYS A 152 -24.46 -8.94 -29.04
C CYS A 152 -23.40 -10.03 -29.13
N SER A 153 -22.27 -9.83 -28.46
CA SER A 153 -21.11 -10.74 -28.54
C SER A 153 -21.30 -12.09 -27.82
N LEU A 154 -22.47 -12.31 -27.18
CA LEU A 154 -22.78 -13.54 -26.46
C LEU A 154 -23.91 -14.38 -27.09
N CYS A 155 -24.80 -13.76 -27.86
CA CYS A 155 -25.97 -14.43 -28.44
C CYS A 155 -26.15 -14.17 -29.95
N ASP A 156 -25.22 -13.44 -30.57
CA ASP A 156 -25.15 -13.10 -31.98
C ASP A 156 -26.43 -12.46 -32.57
N SER A 157 -27.32 -11.99 -31.70
CA SER A 157 -28.56 -11.31 -32.08
C SER A 157 -28.39 -9.80 -32.08
N PHE A 158 -29.19 -9.08 -32.88
CA PHE A 158 -29.10 -7.62 -33.01
C PHE A 158 -29.16 -6.91 -31.66
N LEU A 159 -28.22 -5.99 -31.45
CA LEU A 159 -28.03 -5.27 -30.18
C LEU A 159 -29.25 -4.42 -29.81
N MET A 160 -29.84 -3.76 -30.80
CA MET A 160 -30.96 -2.81 -30.66
C MET A 160 -32.28 -3.44 -30.22
N VAL A 161 -32.39 -4.78 -30.17
CA VAL A 161 -33.63 -5.49 -29.80
C VAL A 161 -33.87 -5.45 -28.28
N LYS A 162 -32.83 -5.25 -27.47
CA LYS A 162 -32.89 -5.25 -26.01
C LYS A 162 -31.98 -4.16 -25.42
N PRO A 163 -32.18 -3.77 -24.15
CA PRO A 163 -31.20 -2.95 -23.45
C PRO A 163 -29.81 -3.59 -23.51
N PHE A 164 -28.81 -2.78 -23.82
CA PHE A 164 -27.45 -3.23 -24.07
C PHE A 164 -26.42 -2.35 -23.38
N ILE A 165 -25.26 -2.93 -23.13
CA ILE A 165 -24.10 -2.31 -22.48
C ILE A 165 -22.94 -2.37 -23.47
N VAL A 166 -22.24 -1.24 -23.61
CA VAL A 166 -21.04 -1.14 -24.44
C VAL A 166 -19.88 -0.69 -23.59
N PHE A 167 -18.83 -1.49 -23.60
CA PHE A 167 -17.61 -1.20 -22.86
C PHE A 167 -16.65 -0.34 -23.68
N ILE A 168 -15.78 0.41 -23.00
CA ILE A 168 -14.71 1.22 -23.63
C ILE A 168 -13.73 0.39 -24.46
N CYS A 169 -13.62 -0.92 -24.19
CA CYS A 169 -12.84 -1.85 -25.02
C CYS A 169 -13.50 -2.14 -26.38
N GLY A 170 -14.77 -1.77 -26.57
CA GLY A 170 -15.54 -1.94 -27.79
C GLY A 170 -16.50 -3.14 -27.79
N HIS A 171 -16.45 -4.00 -26.77
CA HIS A 171 -17.36 -5.14 -26.66
C HIS A 171 -18.77 -4.72 -26.27
N LYS A 172 -19.75 -5.41 -26.85
CA LYS A 172 -21.17 -5.05 -26.83
C LYS A 172 -21.99 -6.26 -26.41
N PHE A 173 -22.86 -6.08 -25.43
CA PHE A 173 -23.65 -7.15 -24.86
C PHE A 173 -25.06 -6.68 -24.55
N HIS A 174 -26.06 -7.55 -24.67
CA HIS A 174 -27.34 -7.30 -24.00
C HIS A 174 -27.17 -7.39 -22.49
N SER A 175 -27.87 -6.54 -21.74
CA SER A 175 -27.81 -6.53 -20.27
C SER A 175 -28.10 -7.93 -19.68
N ASP A 176 -29.19 -8.57 -20.13
CA ASP A 176 -29.55 -9.93 -19.71
C ASP A 176 -28.49 -10.99 -20.06
N CYS A 177 -27.85 -10.84 -21.23
CA CYS A 177 -26.84 -11.80 -21.71
C CYS A 177 -25.58 -11.71 -20.85
N LEU A 178 -25.15 -10.48 -20.55
CA LEU A 178 -24.00 -10.23 -19.70
C LEU A 178 -24.27 -10.74 -18.28
N GLU A 179 -25.41 -10.38 -17.70
CA GLU A 179 -25.79 -10.82 -16.35
C GLU A 179 -25.74 -12.35 -16.19
N LYS A 180 -26.33 -13.10 -17.13
CA LYS A 180 -26.32 -14.57 -17.10
C LYS A 180 -24.91 -15.16 -17.06
N LYS A 181 -23.94 -14.48 -17.69
CA LYS A 181 -22.55 -14.95 -17.79
C LYS A 181 -21.70 -14.57 -16.60
N ILE A 182 -21.96 -13.43 -15.97
CA ILE A 182 -21.21 -12.98 -14.78
C ILE A 182 -21.78 -13.54 -13.46
N LEU A 183 -23.06 -13.92 -13.41
CA LEU A 183 -23.67 -14.50 -12.20
C LEU A 183 -22.84 -15.62 -11.54
N PRO A 184 -22.24 -16.58 -12.28
CA PRO A 184 -21.39 -17.61 -11.68
C PRO A 184 -20.02 -17.11 -11.21
N THR A 185 -19.58 -15.92 -11.63
CA THR A 185 -18.24 -15.37 -11.35
C THR A 185 -18.24 -14.33 -10.25
N LEU A 186 -19.42 -13.78 -9.94
CA LEU A 186 -19.61 -12.85 -8.84
C LEU A 186 -19.36 -13.54 -7.49
N SER A 187 -18.83 -12.76 -6.53
CA SER A 187 -18.69 -13.23 -5.16
C SER A 187 -20.05 -13.45 -4.50
N SER A 188 -20.11 -14.30 -3.47
CA SER A 188 -21.35 -14.63 -2.77
C SER A 188 -22.09 -13.40 -2.21
N ASP A 189 -21.35 -12.38 -1.78
CA ASP A 189 -21.91 -11.11 -1.32
C ASP A 189 -22.53 -10.30 -2.45
N GLN A 190 -21.83 -10.16 -3.58
CA GLN A 190 -22.31 -9.43 -4.76
C GLN A 190 -23.53 -10.10 -5.39
N SER A 191 -23.55 -11.43 -5.50
CA SER A 191 -24.72 -12.18 -5.99
C SER A 191 -25.94 -12.00 -5.08
N ARG A 192 -25.75 -11.96 -3.75
CA ARG A 192 -26.83 -11.71 -2.78
C ARG A 192 -27.36 -10.29 -2.90
N ARG A 193 -26.46 -9.31 -2.99
CA ARG A 193 -26.79 -7.89 -3.16
C ARG A 193 -27.59 -7.68 -4.46
N LEU A 194 -27.11 -8.19 -5.59
CA LEU A 194 -27.79 -8.11 -6.88
C LEU A 194 -29.20 -8.70 -6.83
N ARG A 195 -29.37 -9.87 -6.21
CA ARG A 195 -30.69 -10.50 -6.04
C ARG A 195 -31.64 -9.65 -5.20
N THR A 196 -31.12 -9.01 -4.14
CA THR A 196 -31.91 -8.18 -3.23
C THR A 196 -32.40 -6.91 -3.93
N ILE A 197 -31.51 -6.22 -4.64
CA ILE A 197 -31.82 -5.00 -5.40
C ILE A 197 -32.84 -5.30 -6.50
N LYS A 198 -32.70 -6.43 -7.20
CA LYS A 198 -33.67 -6.87 -8.21
C LYS A 198 -35.06 -7.14 -7.63
N GLN A 199 -35.14 -7.78 -6.46
CA GLN A 199 -36.42 -7.99 -5.78
C GLN A 199 -37.08 -6.67 -5.37
N GLN A 200 -36.29 -5.69 -4.92
CA GLN A 200 -36.80 -4.35 -4.61
C GLN A 200 -37.31 -3.64 -5.87
N LEU A 201 -36.57 -3.75 -6.97
CA LEU A 201 -36.97 -3.18 -8.26
C LEU A 201 -38.28 -3.81 -8.78
N ASP A 202 -38.42 -5.13 -8.70
CA ASP A 202 -39.63 -5.85 -9.13
C ASP A 202 -40.85 -5.48 -8.26
N ALA A 203 -40.64 -5.33 -6.95
CA ALA A 203 -41.70 -4.88 -6.03
C ALA A 203 -42.19 -3.45 -6.38
N LEU A 204 -41.26 -2.53 -6.66
CA LEU A 204 -41.57 -1.16 -7.07
C LEU A 204 -42.29 -1.12 -8.42
N VAL A 205 -41.87 -1.94 -9.39
CA VAL A 205 -42.54 -2.04 -10.70
C VAL A 205 -43.97 -2.57 -10.53
N THR A 206 -44.17 -3.57 -9.69
CA THR A 206 -45.49 -4.13 -9.42
C THR A 206 -46.40 -3.11 -8.72
N GLN A 207 -45.88 -2.33 -7.78
CA GLN A 207 -46.62 -1.26 -7.09
C GLN A 207 -47.00 -0.11 -8.04
N SER A 208 -46.11 0.25 -8.98
CA SER A 208 -46.38 1.30 -9.98
C SER A 208 -47.49 0.95 -10.98
N PHE A 209 -47.89 -0.32 -11.07
CA PHE A 209 -49.01 -0.75 -11.91
C PHE A 209 -50.37 -0.60 -11.20
N VAL A 210 -50.37 -0.43 -9.87
CA VAL A 210 -51.56 -0.43 -9.01
C VAL A 210 -51.87 0.98 -8.47
N MET A 211 -50.87 1.87 -8.40
CA MET A 211 -51.01 3.25 -7.89
C MET A 211 -50.36 4.26 -8.85
N ASP A 212 -50.78 5.53 -8.74
CA ASP A 212 -50.22 6.62 -9.52
C ASP A 212 -48.74 6.84 -9.16
N ILE A 213 -47.89 7.08 -10.17
CA ILE A 213 -46.44 7.04 -10.01
C ILE A 213 -45.95 8.34 -9.34
N SER A 214 -45.47 8.25 -8.10
CA SER A 214 -44.78 9.37 -7.43
C SER A 214 -43.40 9.61 -8.04
N GLU A 215 -42.97 10.88 -8.07
CA GLU A 215 -41.63 11.31 -8.51
C GLU A 215 -40.52 10.64 -7.68
N GLU A 216 -40.76 10.40 -6.39
CA GLU A 216 -39.84 9.72 -5.48
C GLU A 216 -39.65 8.23 -5.87
N MET A 217 -40.70 7.56 -6.35
CA MET A 217 -40.61 6.17 -6.81
C MET A 217 -39.84 6.05 -8.13
N LEU A 218 -39.91 7.06 -9.00
CA LEU A 218 -39.13 7.11 -10.24
C LEU A 218 -37.64 7.27 -9.95
N LEU A 219 -37.29 8.14 -9.00
CA LEU A 219 -35.91 8.33 -8.53
C LEU A 219 -35.34 7.05 -7.93
N GLN A 220 -36.06 6.42 -6.99
CA GLN A 220 -35.66 5.13 -6.40
C GLN A 220 -35.48 4.04 -7.46
N ARG A 221 -36.38 3.97 -8.45
CA ARG A 221 -36.27 3.02 -9.56
C ARG A 221 -35.02 3.27 -10.41
N ALA A 222 -34.64 4.52 -10.63
CA ALA A 222 -33.44 4.87 -11.37
C ALA A 222 -32.17 4.52 -10.59
N GLU A 223 -32.11 4.82 -9.29
CA GLU A 223 -31.00 4.46 -8.40
C GLU A 223 -30.74 2.95 -8.37
N LEU A 224 -31.79 2.15 -8.19
CA LEU A 224 -31.67 0.68 -8.17
C LEU A 224 -31.18 0.13 -9.52
N LYS A 225 -31.55 0.77 -10.65
CA LYS A 225 -31.04 0.38 -11.97
C LYS A 225 -29.55 0.68 -12.12
N ILE A 226 -29.12 1.86 -11.66
CA ILE A 226 -27.70 2.23 -11.66
C ILE A 226 -26.90 1.22 -10.83
N GLU A 227 -27.38 0.86 -9.64
CA GLU A 227 -26.69 -0.11 -8.77
C GLU A 227 -26.61 -1.51 -9.40
N ILE A 228 -27.67 -1.95 -10.10
CA ILE A 228 -27.63 -3.20 -10.89
C ILE A 228 -26.59 -3.08 -12.00
N GLU A 229 -26.57 -1.97 -12.74
CA GLU A 229 -25.61 -1.74 -13.81
C GLU A 229 -24.17 -1.66 -13.31
N GLU A 230 -23.90 -1.09 -12.13
CA GLU A 230 -22.56 -1.09 -11.52
C GLU A 230 -22.05 -2.50 -11.22
N ILE A 231 -22.93 -3.39 -10.74
CA ILE A 231 -22.57 -4.79 -10.48
C ILE A 231 -22.42 -5.56 -11.80
N VAL A 232 -23.33 -5.34 -12.76
CA VAL A 232 -23.39 -6.12 -14.00
C VAL A 232 -22.35 -5.67 -15.03
N ALA A 233 -22.10 -4.36 -15.11
CA ALA A 233 -21.18 -3.72 -16.04
C ALA A 233 -19.84 -3.34 -15.40
N GLY A 234 -19.52 -3.88 -14.21
CA GLY A 234 -18.27 -3.58 -13.50
C GLY A 234 -17.03 -3.88 -14.35
N ASP A 235 -17.01 -5.05 -15.00
CA ASP A 235 -15.95 -5.45 -15.94
C ASP A 235 -16.51 -6.04 -17.23
N CYS A 236 -15.76 -5.87 -18.32
CA CYS A 236 -16.07 -6.53 -19.58
C CYS A 236 -15.85 -8.03 -19.45
N TYR A 237 -16.86 -8.83 -19.82
CA TYR A 237 -16.77 -10.30 -19.73
C TYR A 237 -15.51 -10.88 -20.41
N PHE A 238 -15.16 -10.41 -21.61
CA PHE A 238 -13.96 -10.91 -22.31
C PHE A 238 -12.63 -10.34 -21.82
N CYS A 239 -12.62 -9.09 -21.32
CA CYS A 239 -11.37 -8.42 -20.95
C CYS A 239 -11.03 -8.53 -19.45
N GLY A 240 -11.98 -8.84 -18.58
CA GLY A 240 -11.76 -9.06 -17.15
C GLY A 240 -12.06 -10.51 -16.80
N VAL A 241 -13.34 -10.87 -16.79
CA VAL A 241 -13.84 -12.15 -16.28
C VAL A 241 -13.20 -13.38 -16.95
N MET A 242 -13.01 -13.34 -18.27
CA MET A 242 -12.36 -14.45 -18.99
C MET A 242 -10.85 -14.54 -18.73
N ILE A 243 -10.18 -13.43 -18.36
CA ILE A 243 -8.77 -13.46 -17.98
C ILE A 243 -8.61 -14.21 -16.66
N ASP A 244 -9.50 -13.96 -15.70
CA ASP A 244 -9.51 -14.65 -14.40
C ASP A 244 -9.81 -16.17 -14.52
N MET A 245 -10.36 -16.59 -15.66
CA MET A 245 -10.64 -18.00 -15.96
C MET A 245 -9.52 -18.71 -16.73
N ILE A 246 -8.44 -18.01 -17.11
CA ILE A 246 -7.32 -18.64 -17.84
C ILE A 246 -6.68 -19.75 -17.01
N ASP A 247 -6.60 -19.55 -15.69
CA ASP A 247 -6.01 -20.52 -14.76
C ASP A 247 -6.98 -21.65 -14.37
N GLN A 248 -8.24 -21.61 -14.84
CA GLN A 248 -9.19 -22.68 -14.57
C GLN A 248 -9.01 -23.83 -15.56
N PRO A 249 -8.90 -25.07 -15.07
CA PRO A 249 -8.77 -26.22 -15.95
C PRO A 249 -10.05 -26.36 -16.80
N PHE A 250 -9.89 -26.53 -18.11
CA PHE A 250 -11.00 -26.73 -19.05
C PHE A 250 -11.87 -27.96 -18.71
N VAL A 251 -11.31 -28.91 -17.96
CA VAL A 251 -11.97 -30.12 -17.46
C VAL A 251 -11.54 -30.31 -16.01
N ASN A 252 -12.50 -30.53 -15.11
CA ASN A 252 -12.23 -30.76 -13.68
C ASN A 252 -11.40 -32.02 -13.41
N ASP A 253 -11.39 -32.96 -14.36
CA ASP A 253 -10.79 -34.30 -14.25
C ASP A 253 -9.92 -34.56 -15.50
N TRP A 254 -8.83 -33.80 -15.63
CA TRP A 254 -7.86 -33.94 -16.74
C TRP A 254 -7.28 -35.37 -16.84
N ASP A 255 -7.23 -36.09 -15.72
CA ASP A 255 -6.71 -37.46 -15.64
C ASP A 255 -7.63 -38.51 -16.30
N GLN A 256 -8.94 -38.24 -16.42
CA GLN A 256 -9.87 -39.17 -17.10
C GLN A 256 -9.86 -39.03 -18.63
N VAL A 257 -9.48 -37.86 -19.16
CA VAL A 257 -9.49 -37.59 -20.61
C VAL A 257 -8.31 -38.28 -21.32
N ASN A 258 -7.26 -38.64 -20.59
CA ASN A 258 -6.12 -39.39 -21.13
C ASN A 258 -6.42 -40.88 -21.40
N VAL A 259 -7.59 -41.40 -21.03
CA VAL A 259 -7.91 -42.83 -21.19
C VAL A 259 -8.52 -43.14 -22.57
N ASP A 260 -9.03 -42.14 -23.29
CA ASP A 260 -9.67 -42.33 -24.61
C ASP A 260 -8.71 -42.11 -25.80
N TRP A 261 -7.43 -41.81 -25.54
CA TRP A 261 -6.39 -41.60 -26.56
C TRP A 261 -5.33 -42.71 -26.64
N GLU A 262 -5.54 -43.85 -25.96
CA GLU A 262 -4.77 -45.09 -26.13
C GLU A 262 -5.50 -46.12 -27.02
#